data_AF-A0A061N943-F1
#
_entry.id   AF-A0A061N943-F1
#
_cell.length_a   1.000
_cell.length_b   1.000
_cell.length_c   1.000
_cell.angle_alpha   90.00
_cell.angle_beta   90.00
_cell.angle_gamma   90.00
#
_symmetry.space_group_name_H-M   'P 1'
#
loop_
_entity.id
_entity.type
_entity.pdbx_description
1 polymer ?
#
loop_
_entity_poly.entity_id
_entity_poly.type
_entity_poly.pdbx_seq_one_letter_code
_entity_poly.pdbx_strand_id
1 'polypeptide(L)'
;MRGQWTLILGLVAALIISIFAVINVDSVTVDFMFTTTQVPLILIILGSVLMGGVIVGAVGLLKVYKLQQEIKRLKKNQQEGRQVSDHPDPVDNNDENQENETT
;
A
#
# COMPACT_ATOMS: atom_id res chain seq x y z
N MET A 1 1.66 22.95 4.00
CA MET A 1 1.28 23.28 5.40
C MET A 1 0.52 22.16 6.13
N ARG A 2 -0.03 21.12 5.47
CA ARG A 2 -0.89 20.10 6.12
C ARG A 2 -0.17 19.11 7.05
N GLY A 3 1.11 18.80 6.80
CA GLY A 3 1.86 17.84 7.63
C GLY A 3 2.26 18.36 9.03
N GLN A 4 2.43 19.67 9.18
CA GLN A 4 2.75 20.29 10.47
C GLN A 4 1.59 20.16 11.46
N TRP A 5 0.36 20.30 10.98
CA TRP A 5 -0.85 20.09 11.78
C TRP A 5 -0.94 18.65 12.30
N THR A 6 -0.59 17.65 11.48
CA THR A 6 -0.55 16.24 11.92
C THR A 6 0.45 16.02 13.05
N LEU A 7 1.64 16.64 12.99
CA LEU A 7 2.64 16.53 14.06
C LEU A 7 2.14 17.15 15.36
N ILE A 8 1.52 18.34 15.29
CA ILE A 8 0.95 19.02 16.46
C ILE A 8 -0.18 18.19 17.06
N LEU A 9 -1.10 17.67 16.23
CA LEU A 9 -2.19 16.81 16.69
C LEU A 9 -1.67 15.53 17.35
N GLY A 10 -0.64 14.92 16.75
CA GLY A 10 0.02 13.72 17.28
C GLY A 10 0.68 13.98 18.64
N LEU A 11 1.34 15.12 18.80
CA LEU A 11 1.92 15.54 20.08
C LEU A 11 0.85 15.71 21.15
N VAL A 12 -0.24 16.40 20.83
CA VAL A 12 -1.37 16.61 21.74
C VAL A 12 -2.00 15.26 22.14
N ALA A 13 -2.21 14.36 21.17
CA ALA A 13 -2.73 13.03 21.44
C ALA A 13 -1.79 12.20 22.35
N ALA A 14 -0.47 12.24 22.10
CA ALA A 14 0.51 11.57 22.94
C ALA A 14 0.50 12.09 24.38
N LEU A 15 0.34 13.41 24.56
CA LEU A 15 0.23 14.05 25.86
C LEU A 15 -1.03 13.59 26.61
N ILE A 16 -2.17 13.54 25.91
CA ILE A 16 -3.44 13.02 26.45
C ILE A 16 -3.28 11.55 26.88
N ILE A 17 -2.74 10.69 26.00
CA ILE A 17 -2.51 9.27 26.30
C ILE A 17 -1.57 9.11 27.52
N SER A 18 -0.52 9.92 27.60
CA SER A 18 0.42 9.90 28.73
C SER A 18 -0.26 10.27 30.05
N ILE A 19 -1.13 11.28 30.05
CA ILE A 19 -1.91 11.66 31.24
C ILE A 19 -2.84 10.51 31.66
N PHE A 20 -3.57 9.92 30.71
CA PHE A 20 -4.44 8.77 30.98
C PHE A 20 -3.66 7.58 31.55
N ALA A 21 -2.45 7.32 31.03
CA ALA A 21 -1.60 6.22 31.49
C ALA A 21 -1.13 6.42 32.94
N VAL A 22 -0.81 7.66 33.34
CA VAL A 22 -0.40 7.96 34.72
C VAL A 22 -1.58 7.88 35.68
N ILE A 23 -2.74 8.43 35.30
CA ILE A 23 -3.93 8.44 36.18
C ILE A 23 -4.51 7.04 36.36
N ASN A 24 -4.48 6.20 35.32
CA ASN A 24 -5.06 4.86 35.33
C ASN A 24 -4.00 3.77 35.42
N VAL A 25 -2.91 4.03 36.17
CA VAL A 25 -1.88 3.03 36.49
C VAL A 25 -2.36 2.05 37.58
N ASP A 26 -3.63 1.70 37.54
CA ASP A 26 -4.21 0.72 38.44
C ASP A 26 -3.74 -0.67 38.03
N SER A 27 -3.15 -1.37 39.00
CA SER A 27 -2.68 -2.73 38.81
C SER A 27 -3.89 -3.66 38.78
N VAL A 28 -4.05 -4.36 37.65
CA VAL A 28 -5.08 -5.38 37.49
C VAL A 28 -4.40 -6.75 37.50
N THR A 29 -5.01 -7.69 38.21
CA THR A 29 -4.56 -9.08 38.19
C THR A 29 -5.00 -9.71 36.87
N VAL A 30 -4.02 -10.19 36.09
CA VAL A 30 -4.30 -10.86 34.83
C VAL A 30 -3.79 -12.27 34.88
N ASP A 31 -4.67 -13.20 34.52
CA ASP A 31 -4.36 -14.60 34.35
C ASP A 31 -4.00 -14.85 32.89
N PHE A 32 -2.72 -15.16 32.64
CA PHE A 32 -2.18 -15.49 31.33
C PHE A 32 -2.25 -17.00 31.05
N MET A 33 -3.21 -17.71 31.62
CA MET A 33 -3.44 -19.16 31.51
C MET A 33 -2.38 -20.04 32.19
N PHE A 34 -1.15 -19.55 32.34
CA PHE A 34 -0.03 -20.26 32.98
C PHE A 34 0.67 -19.45 34.08
N THR A 35 0.30 -18.18 34.26
CA THR A 35 0.86 -17.31 35.28
C THR A 35 -0.13 -16.19 35.60
N THR A 36 -0.14 -15.74 36.85
CA THR A 36 -0.98 -14.64 37.32
C THR A 36 -0.08 -13.52 37.78
N THR A 37 -0.16 -12.38 37.09
CA THR A 37 0.72 -11.23 37.37
C THR A 37 -0.10 -9.96 37.50
N GLN A 38 0.30 -9.09 38.43
CA GLN A 38 -0.25 -7.75 38.54
C GLN A 38 0.47 -6.83 37.57
N VAL A 39 -0.25 -6.35 36.56
CA VAL A 39 0.26 -5.42 35.56
C VAL A 39 -0.72 -4.25 35.42
N PRO A 40 -0.24 -3.02 35.15
CA PRO A 40 -1.12 -1.91 34.85
C PRO A 40 -1.98 -2.19 33.61
N LEU A 41 -3.29 -1.94 33.71
CA LEU A 41 -4.25 -2.23 32.63
C LEU A 41 -3.88 -1.54 31.31
N ILE A 42 -3.34 -0.32 31.39
CA ILE A 42 -2.94 0.46 30.22
C ILE A 42 -1.87 -0.23 29.37
N LEU A 43 -0.95 -1.00 29.98
CA LEU A 43 0.08 -1.73 29.22
C LEU A 43 -0.54 -2.80 28.32
N ILE A 44 -1.61 -3.44 28.80
CA ILE A 44 -2.34 -4.46 28.05
C ILE A 44 -3.09 -3.82 26.88
N ILE A 45 -3.76 -2.69 27.14
CA ILE A 45 -4.48 -1.94 26.10
C ILE A 45 -3.51 -1.46 25.02
N LEU A 46 -2.40 -0.82 25.42
CA LEU A 46 -1.38 -0.35 24.49
C LEU A 46 -0.77 -1.51 23.70
N GLY A 47 -0.46 -2.64 24.34
CA GLY A 47 0.03 -3.84 23.67
C GLY A 47 -0.99 -4.37 22.64
N SER A 48 -2.28 -4.41 22.99
CA SER A 48 -3.34 -4.89 22.11
C SER A 48 -3.56 -3.97 20.91
N VAL A 49 -3.58 -2.66 21.14
CA VAL A 49 -3.72 -1.64 20.09
C VAL A 49 -2.51 -1.68 19.15
N LEU A 50 -1.29 -1.80 19.71
CA LEU A 50 -0.07 -1.93 18.93
C LEU A 50 -0.10 -3.20 18.07
N MET A 51 -0.53 -4.34 18.63
CA MET A 51 -0.68 -5.58 17.88
C MET A 51 -1.71 -5.46 16.75
N GLY A 52 -2.86 -4.83 17.01
CA GLY A 52 -3.85 -4.52 15.99
C GLY A 52 -3.29 -3.63 14.88
N GLY A 53 -2.53 -2.60 15.24
CA GLY A 53 -1.83 -1.72 14.30
C GLY A 53 -0.81 -2.46 13.43
N VAL A 54 -0.04 -3.38 14.01
CA VAL A 54 0.90 -4.23 13.28
C VAL A 54 0.16 -5.11 12.27
N ILE A 55 -0.95 -5.76 12.67
CA ILE A 55 -1.74 -6.62 11.78
C ILE A 55 -2.31 -5.81 10.61
N VAL A 56 -2.95 -4.67 10.90
CA VAL A 56 -3.53 -3.79 9.87
C VAL A 56 -2.43 -3.25 8.95
N GLY A 57 -1.29 -2.85 9.50
CA GLY A 57 -0.13 -2.38 8.76
C GLY A 57 0.42 -3.45 7.82
N ALA A 58 0.59 -4.68 8.30
CA ALA A 58 1.06 -5.81 7.50
C ALA A 58 0.10 -6.13 6.34
N VAL A 59 -1.21 -6.21 6.60
CA VAL A 59 -2.23 -6.42 5.56
C VAL A 59 -2.21 -5.27 4.55
N GLY A 60 -2.07 -4.03 5.02
CA GLY A 60 -1.95 -2.84 4.18
C GLY A 60 -0.74 -2.91 3.26
N LEU A 61 0.43 -3.28 3.77
CA LEU A 61 1.65 -3.45 2.98
C LEU A 61 1.50 -4.52 1.90
N LEU A 62 0.92 -5.67 2.23
CA LEU A 62 0.66 -6.73 1.26
C LEU A 62 -0.28 -6.26 0.14
N LYS A 63 -1.32 -5.49 0.50
CA LYS A 63 -2.25 -4.90 -0.48
C LYS A 63 -1.52 -3.92 -1.40
N VAL A 64 -0.75 -3.00 -0.84
CA VAL A 64 0.05 -2.03 -1.61
C VAL A 64 1.00 -2.74 -2.56
N TYR A 65 1.68 -3.79 -2.11
CA TYR A 65 2.60 -4.58 -2.93
C TYR A 65 1.88 -5.21 -4.14
N LYS A 66 0.74 -5.87 -3.92
CA LYS A 66 -0.08 -6.46 -5.01
C LYS A 66 -0.52 -5.41 -6.02
N LEU A 67 -0.99 -4.25 -5.53
CA LEU A 67 -1.40 -3.14 -6.39
C LEU A 67 -0.22 -2.63 -7.24
N GLN A 68 0.98 -2.51 -6.65
CA GLN A 68 2.18 -2.11 -7.41
C GLN A 68 2.54 -3.12 -8.51
N GLN A 69 2.41 -4.41 -8.24
CA GLN A 69 2.66 -5.46 -9.25
C GLN A 69 1.64 -5.39 -10.39
N GLU A 70 0.36 -5.17 -10.08
CA GLU A 70 -0.69 -4.99 -11.09
C GLU A 70 -0.45 -3.73 -11.92
N ILE A 71 -0.07 -2.61 -11.29
CA ILE A 71 0.32 -1.38 -12.02
C ILE A 71 1.47 -1.67 -12.99
N LYS A 72 2.49 -2.43 -12.58
CA LYS A 72 3.60 -2.83 -13.46
C LYS A 72 3.12 -3.69 -14.63
N ARG A 73 2.25 -4.68 -14.38
CA ARG A 73 1.66 -5.55 -15.42
C ARG A 73 0.85 -4.75 -16.44
N LEU A 74 -0.05 -3.91 -15.96
CA LEU A 74 -0.91 -3.07 -16.81
C LEU A 74 -0.08 -2.09 -17.65
N LYS A 75 0.97 -1.48 -17.07
CA LYS A 75 1.89 -0.61 -17.81
C LYS A 75 2.63 -1.36 -18.92
N LYS A 76 3.08 -2.59 -18.67
CA LYS A 76 3.75 -3.42 -19.68
C LYS A 76 2.81 -3.76 -20.85
N ASN A 77 1.59 -4.19 -20.58
CA ASN A 77 0.61 -4.53 -21.61
C ASN A 77 0.23 -3.34 -22.49
N GLN A 78 0.17 -2.12 -21.93
CA GLN A 78 -0.05 -0.90 -22.72
C GLN A 78 1.12 -0.54 -23.63
N GLN A 79 2.35 -0.95 -23.30
CA GLN A 79 3.53 -0.72 -24.15
C GLN A 79 3.63 -1.76 -25.26
N GLU A 80 3.25 -3.01 -24.99
CA GLU A 80 3.20 -4.08 -26.00
C GLU A 80 2.07 -3.86 -27.01
N GLY A 81 0.88 -3.43 -26.55
CA GLY A 81 -0.25 -3.11 -27.44
C GLY A 81 0.01 -1.92 -28.37
N ARG A 82 0.88 -0.96 -28.00
CA ARG A 82 1.30 0.14 -28.90
C ARG A 82 2.30 -0.32 -29.97
N GLN A 83 3.12 -1.32 -29.69
CA GLN A 83 4.10 -1.83 -30.66
C GLN A 83 3.45 -2.69 -31.75
N VAL A 84 2.33 -3.35 -31.46
CA VAL A 84 1.58 -4.14 -32.47
C VAL A 84 0.84 -3.25 -33.48
N SER A 85 0.49 -2.01 -33.11
CA SER A 85 -0.16 -1.05 -34.01
C SER A 85 0.79 -0.30 -34.94
N ASP A 86 2.09 -0.56 -34.87
CA ASP A 86 3.13 0.10 -35.69
C ASP A 86 3.67 -0.81 -36.80
N HIS A 87 2.93 -1.88 -37.17
CA HIS A 87 3.24 -2.63 -38.37
C HIS A 87 2.90 -1.75 -39.58
N PRO A 88 3.87 -1.37 -40.43
CA PRO A 88 3.57 -0.69 -41.68
C PRO A 88 2.73 -1.67 -42.52
N ASP A 89 1.61 -1.22 -43.07
CA ASP A 89 0.88 -1.98 -44.07
C ASP A 89 1.87 -2.47 -45.14
N PRO A 90 1.74 -3.72 -45.64
CA PRO A 90 2.63 -4.21 -46.69
C PRO A 90 2.48 -3.27 -47.89
N VAL A 91 3.58 -2.61 -48.25
CA VAL A 91 3.67 -1.78 -49.44
C VAL A 91 3.39 -2.69 -50.65
N ASP A 92 2.21 -2.50 -51.23
CA ASP A 92 1.75 -3.16 -52.44
C ASP A 92 2.57 -2.64 -53.64
N ASN A 93 3.71 -3.28 -53.91
CA ASN A 93 4.52 -3.04 -55.10
C ASN A 93 3.87 -3.74 -56.30
N ASN A 94 2.82 -3.14 -56.85
CA ASN A 94 2.27 -3.47 -58.16
C ASN A 94 2.77 -2.48 -59.22
N ASP A 95 4.09 -2.35 -59.36
CA ASP A 95 4.74 -1.64 -60.46
C ASP A 95 5.66 -2.61 -61.23
N GLU A 96 5.09 -3.67 -61.81
CA GLU A 96 5.73 -4.35 -62.93
C GLU A 96 4.68 -4.73 -63.98
N ASN A 97 4.91 -4.19 -65.20
CA ASN A 97 4.27 -4.50 -66.48
C ASN A 97 3.11 -3.60 -66.93
N GLN A 98 3.48 -2.53 -67.64
CA GLN A 98 3.00 -2.28 -69.00
C GLN A 98 3.90 -1.24 -69.70
N GLU A 99 5.01 -1.73 -70.28
CA GLU A 99 5.76 -1.03 -71.34
C GLU A 99 5.73 -1.91 -72.59
N ASN A 100 4.56 -2.05 -73.23
CA ASN A 100 4.46 -2.69 -74.53
C ASN A 100 3.10 -2.39 -75.21
N GLU A 101 3.16 -2.07 -76.51
CA GLU A 101 2.05 -1.81 -77.47
C GLU A 101 1.73 -0.30 -77.70
N THR A 102 2.53 0.44 -78.48
CA THR A 102 2.56 0.57 -79.97
C THR A 102 1.41 1.40 -80.56
N THR A 103 1.80 2.47 -81.27
CA THR A 103 1.11 3.28 -82.31
C THR A 103 0.51 4.62 -81.90
#